data_AF-A0A5K1HI83-F1
#
_entry.id   AF-A0A5K1HI83-F1
#
_cell.length_a   1.000
_cell.length_b   1.000
_cell.length_c   1.000
_cell.angle_alpha   90.00
_cell.angle_beta   90.00
_cell.angle_gamma   90.00
#
_symmetry.space_group_name_H-M   'P 1'
#
loop_
_entity.id
_entity.type
_entity.pdbx_description
1 polymer ?
#
loop_
_entity_poly.entity_id
_entity_poly.type
_entity_poly.pdbx_seq_one_letter_code
_entity_poly.pdbx_strand_id
1 'polypeptide(L)'
;MLKVMSEAECLNDPALDDYETLRFEERLAKDFNKEAAIFFLTSSMSNLAAVLLHTRPGSEVILASSAHTVERECASMARIAGVQTRQIFTESGLFTPQQGKLS
;
A
#
# COMPACT_ATOMS: atom_id res chain seq x y z
N MET A 1 6.76 22.81 -7.50
CA MET A 1 7.21 21.68 -6.68
C MET A 1 8.53 22.01 -5.98
N LEU A 2 9.66 22.15 -6.68
CA LEU A 2 10.97 22.40 -6.07
C LEU A 2 10.99 23.55 -5.05
N LYS A 3 10.43 24.72 -5.40
CA LYS A 3 10.35 25.87 -4.49
C LYS A 3 9.65 25.53 -3.16
N VAL A 4 8.50 24.84 -3.24
CA VAL A 4 7.73 24.44 -2.05
C VAL A 4 8.51 23.42 -1.22
N MET A 5 9.18 22.46 -1.86
CA MET A 5 10.00 21.48 -1.16
C MET A 5 11.22 22.10 -0.48
N SER A 6 11.86 23.11 -1.08
CA SER A 6 13.01 23.79 -0.50
C SER A 6 12.67 24.75 0.65
N GLU A 7 11.41 25.15 0.74
CA GLU A 7 10.89 26.07 1.76
C GLU A 7 10.14 25.35 2.89
N ALA A 8 9.90 24.04 2.75
CA ALA A 8 9.19 23.23 3.74
C ALA A 8 10.00 23.09 5.04
N GLU A 9 9.31 23.21 6.17
CA GLU A 9 9.92 23.03 7.49
C GLU A 9 10.06 21.53 7.79
N CYS A 10 11.26 20.98 7.62
CA CYS A 10 11.56 19.60 8.03
C CYS A 10 12.01 19.57 9.49
N LEU A 11 11.28 18.86 10.34
CA LEU A 11 11.75 18.56 11.70
C LEU A 11 12.87 17.52 11.65
N ASN A 12 13.93 17.76 12.42
CA ASN A 12 15.14 16.93 12.46
C ASN A 12 15.17 15.99 13.68
N ASP A 13 14.11 15.98 14.50
CA ASP A 13 14.00 15.13 15.68
C ASP A 13 13.13 13.90 15.35
N PRO A 14 13.72 12.68 15.33
CA PRO A 14 12.97 11.46 15.02
C PRO A 14 11.91 11.09 16.08
N ALA A 15 11.90 11.74 17.25
CA ALA A 15 10.86 11.58 18.26
C ALA A 15 9.65 12.52 18.04
N LEU A 16 9.77 13.49 17.13
CA LEU A 16 8.70 14.43 16.79
C LEU A 16 8.25 14.16 15.35
N ASP A 17 6.96 13.92 15.16
CA ASP A 17 6.38 13.75 13.83
C ASP A 17 6.55 15.03 13.01
N ASP A 18 7.01 14.88 11.76
CA ASP A 18 7.20 16.00 10.85
C ASP A 18 5.85 16.66 10.53
N TYR A 19 5.72 17.94 10.89
CA TYR A 19 4.46 18.68 10.79
C TYR A 19 3.90 18.69 9.36
N GLU A 20 4.77 18.83 8.34
CA GLU A 20 4.31 18.84 6.94
C GLU A 20 3.78 17.48 6.49
N THR A 21 4.42 16.40 6.94
CA THR A 21 3.96 15.02 6.69
C THR A 21 2.61 14.78 7.36
N LEU A 22 2.45 15.18 8.62
CA LEU A 22 1.16 15.07 9.34
C LEU A 22 0.05 15.86 8.65
N ARG A 23 0.29 17.12 8.26
CA ARG A 23 -0.68 17.94 7.49
C ARG A 23 -1.13 17.22 6.22
N PHE A 24 -0.18 16.63 5.52
CA PHE A 24 -0.45 15.93 4.27
C PHE A 24 -1.30 14.67 4.51
N GLU A 25 -0.96 13.88 5.51
CA GLU A 25 -1.70 12.69 5.91
C GLU A 25 -3.12 13.01 6.39
N GLU A 26 -3.31 14.01 7.26
CA GLU A 26 -4.63 14.47 7.71
C GLU A 26 -5.52 14.92 6.55
N ARG A 27 -4.93 15.66 5.60
CA ARG A 27 -5.64 16.08 4.39
C ARG A 27 -6.04 14.86 3.54
N LEU A 28 -5.14 13.91 3.32
CA LEU A 28 -5.45 12.70 2.55
C LEU A 28 -6.52 11.85 3.24
N ALA A 29 -6.46 11.69 4.56
CA ALA A 29 -7.47 10.98 5.32
C ALA A 29 -8.86 11.61 5.09
N LYS A 30 -8.94 12.94 5.13
CA LYS A 30 -10.17 13.69 4.84
C LYS A 30 -10.63 13.53 3.38
N ASP A 31 -9.73 13.70 2.42
CA ASP A 31 -10.05 13.64 0.98
C ASP A 31 -10.58 12.24 0.58
N PHE A 32 -10.09 11.18 1.22
CA PHE A 32 -10.49 9.79 0.97
C PHE A 32 -11.55 9.23 1.94
N ASN A 33 -12.07 10.07 2.85
CA ASN A 33 -13.04 9.68 3.88
C ASN A 33 -12.58 8.46 4.70
N LYS A 34 -11.34 8.53 5.19
CA LYS A 34 -10.69 7.53 6.06
C LYS A 34 -10.33 8.15 7.40
N GLU A 35 -10.19 7.30 8.41
CA GLU A 35 -9.83 7.72 9.77
C GLU A 35 -8.39 8.25 9.86
N ALA A 36 -7.49 7.70 9.06
CA ALA A 36 -6.08 8.09 9.00
C ALA A 36 -5.49 7.80 7.60
N ALA A 37 -4.35 8.43 7.31
CA ALA A 37 -3.49 8.10 6.19
C ALA A 37 -2.04 8.06 6.67
N ILE A 38 -1.17 7.36 5.93
CA ILE A 38 0.26 7.26 6.23
C ILE A 38 1.02 7.45 4.92
N PHE A 39 2.03 8.32 4.94
CA PHE A 39 2.94 8.56 3.83
C PHE A 39 4.04 7.50 3.79
N PHE A 40 4.27 6.94 2.61
CA PHE A 40 5.32 5.97 2.36
C PHE A 40 6.28 6.48 1.29
N LEU A 41 7.56 6.14 1.43
CA LEU A 41 8.60 6.50 0.47
C LEU A 41 8.34 5.93 -0.94
N THR A 42 7.68 4.77 -1.02
CA THR A 42 7.35 4.11 -2.30
C THR A 42 5.99 3.41 -2.23
N SER A 43 5.38 3.18 -3.40
CA SER A 43 4.15 2.40 -3.50
C SER A 43 4.34 0.93 -3.10
N SER A 44 5.51 0.33 -3.38
CA SER A 44 5.81 -1.03 -2.94
C SER A 44 5.80 -1.16 -1.41
N MET A 45 6.29 -0.14 -0.69
CA MET A 45 6.21 -0.10 0.77
C MET A 45 4.77 0.02 1.26
N SER A 46 3.96 0.91 0.66
CA SER A 46 2.56 1.07 1.07
C SER A 46 1.74 -0.19 0.82
N ASN A 47 1.94 -0.85 -0.32
CA ASN A 47 1.25 -2.11 -0.64
C ASN A 47 1.65 -3.23 0.31
N LEU A 48 2.95 -3.39 0.58
CA LEU A 48 3.41 -4.40 1.53
C LEU A 48 2.91 -4.12 2.95
N ALA A 49 2.90 -2.87 3.40
CA ALA A 49 2.33 -2.49 4.69
C ALA A 49 0.83 -2.83 4.77
N ALA A 50 0.06 -2.54 3.72
CA ALA A 50 -1.35 -2.92 3.65
C ALA A 50 -1.53 -4.45 3.75
N VAL A 51 -0.71 -5.23 3.06
CA VAL A 51 -0.74 -6.70 3.16
C VAL A 51 -0.44 -7.16 4.59
N LEU A 52 0.63 -6.64 5.22
CA LEU A 52 1.00 -6.99 6.59
C LEU A 52 -0.09 -6.64 7.61
N LEU A 53 -0.80 -5.52 7.42
CA LEU A 53 -1.89 -5.09 8.31
C LEU A 53 -3.16 -5.92 8.14
N HIS A 54 -3.45 -6.37 6.93
CA HIS A 54 -4.69 -7.11 6.61
C HIS A 54 -4.56 -8.62 6.66
N THR A 55 -3.36 -9.16 6.88
CA THR A 55 -3.11 -10.60 6.81
C THR A 55 -2.22 -11.11 7.94
N ARG A 56 -2.10 -12.42 8.04
CA ARG A 56 -1.09 -13.11 8.86
C ARG A 56 -0.30 -14.09 7.98
N PRO A 57 0.94 -14.45 8.35
CA PRO A 57 1.66 -15.51 7.65
C PRO A 57 0.81 -16.77 7.50
N GLY A 58 0.78 -17.34 6.30
CA GLY A 58 -0.10 -18.45 5.92
C GLY A 58 -1.47 -18.04 5.39
N SER A 59 -1.82 -16.75 5.38
CA SER A 59 -3.03 -16.26 4.73
C SER A 59 -2.90 -16.29 3.19
N GLU A 60 -4.04 -16.22 2.51
CA GLU A 60 -4.12 -16.08 1.05
C GLU A 60 -4.61 -14.68 0.67
N VAL A 61 -3.96 -14.05 -0.32
CA VAL A 61 -4.39 -12.80 -0.95
C VAL A 61 -4.83 -13.10 -2.38
N ILE A 62 -6.07 -12.72 -2.72
CA ILE A 62 -6.65 -12.90 -4.06
C ILE A 62 -6.48 -11.60 -4.85
N LEU A 63 -5.93 -11.71 -6.06
CA LEU A 63 -5.69 -10.57 -6.93
C LEU A 63 -5.56 -10.98 -8.40
N ALA A 64 -5.62 -10.02 -9.32
CA ALA A 64 -5.37 -10.28 -10.73
C ALA A 64 -3.90 -10.68 -10.95
N SER A 65 -3.64 -11.56 -11.93
CA SER A 65 -2.28 -11.98 -12.28
C SER A 65 -1.40 -10.81 -12.76
N SER A 66 -2.00 -9.77 -13.33
CA SER A 66 -1.34 -8.56 -13.81
C SER A 66 -1.14 -7.48 -12.73
N ALA A 67 -1.45 -7.78 -11.46
CA ALA A 67 -1.31 -6.81 -10.39
C ALA A 67 0.18 -6.44 -10.15
N HIS A 68 0.45 -5.15 -9.95
CA HIS A 68 1.79 -4.62 -9.70
C HIS A 68 2.51 -5.34 -8.54
N THR A 69 1.76 -5.67 -7.49
CA THR A 69 2.25 -6.37 -6.30
C THR A 69 2.77 -7.79 -6.60
N VAL A 70 2.26 -8.42 -7.67
CA VAL A 70 2.74 -9.73 -8.15
C VAL A 70 3.93 -9.55 -9.09
N GLU A 71 3.82 -8.67 -10.08
CA GLU A 71 4.81 -8.58 -11.16
C GLU A 71 6.09 -7.82 -10.78
N ARG A 72 5.99 -6.82 -9.89
CA ARG A 72 7.01 -5.76 -9.77
C ARG A 72 7.45 -5.44 -8.35
N GLU A 73 7.07 -6.26 -7.37
CA GLU A 73 7.41 -6.02 -5.96
C GLU A 73 8.28 -7.13 -5.38
N CYS A 74 9.08 -7.79 -6.23
CA CYS A 74 10.08 -8.79 -5.82
C CYS A 74 9.51 -9.92 -4.94
N ALA A 75 8.25 -10.31 -5.20
CA ALA A 75 7.50 -11.28 -4.41
C ALA A 75 7.48 -10.95 -2.90
N SER A 76 7.43 -9.65 -2.53
CA SER A 76 7.44 -9.16 -1.15
C SER A 76 6.34 -9.78 -0.28
N MET A 77 5.14 -10.03 -0.85
CA MET A 77 4.04 -10.71 -0.16
C MET A 77 4.44 -12.10 0.35
N ALA A 78 5.08 -12.91 -0.50
CA ALA A 78 5.56 -14.22 -0.08
C ALA A 78 6.80 -14.12 0.81
N ARG A 79 7.79 -13.31 0.41
CA ARG A 79 9.10 -13.23 1.06
C ARG A 79 9.07 -12.57 2.44
N ILE A 80 8.26 -11.53 2.62
CA ILE A 80 8.26 -10.69 3.83
C ILE A 80 6.98 -10.92 4.63
N ALA A 81 5.80 -10.89 4.00
CA ALA A 81 4.55 -11.09 4.72
C ALA A 81 4.21 -12.57 4.96
N GLY A 82 4.90 -13.51 4.29
CA GLY A 82 4.65 -14.94 4.45
C GLY A 82 3.27 -15.37 3.95
N VAL A 83 2.69 -14.65 2.98
CA VAL A 83 1.36 -14.94 2.44
C VAL A 83 1.42 -15.57 1.06
N GLN A 84 0.44 -16.42 0.77
CA GLN A 84 0.25 -17.00 -0.56
C GLN A 84 -0.55 -16.03 -1.44
N THR A 85 -0.14 -15.86 -2.70
CA THR A 85 -0.94 -15.15 -3.69
C THR A 85 -1.78 -16.14 -4.50
N ARG A 86 -3.09 -15.93 -4.55
CA ARG A 86 -3.97 -16.60 -5.51
C ARG A 86 -4.32 -15.66 -6.63
N GLN A 87 -3.76 -15.95 -7.80
CA GLN A 87 -3.85 -15.08 -8.96
C GLN A 87 -5.02 -15.51 -9.86
N ILE A 88 -5.83 -14.53 -10.27
CA ILE A 88 -6.90 -14.71 -11.25
C ILE A 88 -6.43 -14.13 -12.57
N PHE A 89 -6.41 -14.96 -13.61
CA PHE A 89 -6.08 -14.53 -14.97
C PHE A 89 -7.26 -13.76 -15.57
N THR A 90 -6.99 -12.53 -16.00
CA THR A 90 -7.94 -11.65 -16.70
C THR A 90 -7.17 -10.71 -17.61
N GLU A 91 -7.68 -10.44 -18.81
CA GLU A 91 -7.03 -9.54 -19.78
C GLU A 91 -7.13 -8.07 -19.34
N SER A 92 -8.21 -7.68 -18.65
CA SER A 92 -8.46 -6.29 -18.27
C SER A 92 -7.84 -5.89 -16.92
N GLY A 93 -7.30 -6.86 -16.17
CA GLY A 93 -6.93 -6.67 -14.77
C GLY A 93 -8.12 -6.63 -13.79
N LEU A 94 -9.36 -6.66 -14.30
CA LEU A 94 -10.58 -6.72 -13.49
C LEU A 94 -11.17 -8.12 -13.54
N PHE A 95 -11.42 -8.71 -12.37
CA PHE A 95 -12.10 -9.99 -12.24
C PHE A 95 -13.51 -9.78 -11.68
N THR A 96 -14.44 -10.63 -12.12
CA THR A 96 -15.82 -10.63 -11.63
C THR A 96 -15.88 -11.17 -10.20
N PRO A 97 -16.92 -10.82 -9.41
CA PRO A 97 -17.14 -11.40 -8.10
C PRO A 97 -17.16 -12.94 -8.12
N GLN A 98 -17.73 -13.55 -9.16
CA GLN A 98 -17.76 -15.01 -9.34
C GLN A 98 -16.36 -15.61 -9.47
N GLN A 99 -15.46 -14.97 -10.22
CA GLN A 99 -14.07 -15.43 -10.35
C GLN A 99 -13.31 -15.29 -9.03
N GLY A 100 -13.66 -14.31 -8.19
CA GLY A 100 -13.05 -14.06 -6.89
C GLY A 100 -13.57 -14.92 -5.73
N LYS A 101 -14.61 -15.74 -5.94
CA LYS A 101 -15.17 -16.57 -4.86
C LYS A 101 -14.23 -17.74 -4.51
N LEU A 102 -14.09 -17.97 -3.21
CA LEU A 102 -13.53 -19.21 -2.66
C LEU A 102 -14.60 -20.31 -2.77
N SER A 103 -14.19 -21.51 -3.19
CA SER A 103 -15.04 -22.71 -3.33
C SER A 103 -15.74 -23.08 -2.04
#